data_AF-X0TLP9-F1
#
_entry.id   AF-X0TLP9-F1
#
_cell.length_a   1.000
_cell.length_b   1.000
_cell.length_c   1.000
_cell.angle_alpha   90.00
_cell.angle_beta   90.00
_cell.angle_gamma   90.00
#
_symmetry.space_group_name_H-M   'P 1'
#
loop_
_entity.id
_entity.type
_entity.pdbx_description
1 polymer ?
#
loop_
_entity_poly.entity_id
_entity_poly.type
_entity_poly.pdbx_seq_one_letter_code
_entity_poly.pdbx_strand_id
1 'polypeptide(L)'
;DKIAVKHLLAEHEIVRLETERKMFTDGIKMICYRAETCLFNLIAPFFARNNDEGRAFLKSVFQQPADIIPDKEGRVMNVKFHTMSTPRANRALKQLCDVMNQESYVYPGTRMTLVFTAE
;
A
#
# COMPACT_ATOMS: atom_id res chain seq x y z
N ASP A 1 7.68 11.91 34.89
CA ASP A 1 7.95 13.23 35.50
C ASP A 1 6.73 14.13 35.46
N LYS A 2 6.35 14.68 36.63
CA LYS A 2 5.30 15.70 36.75
C LYS A 2 6.00 17.06 36.81
N ILE A 3 5.76 17.92 35.83
CA ILE A 3 6.32 19.27 35.77
C ILE A 3 5.34 20.24 36.45
N ALA A 4 5.85 21.15 37.30
CA ALA A 4 5.01 22.16 37.94
C ALA A 4 4.50 23.18 36.90
N VAL A 5 3.21 23.52 36.96
CA VAL A 5 2.48 24.38 35.98
C VAL A 5 3.21 25.69 35.67
N LYS A 6 3.94 26.25 36.63
CA LYS A 6 4.77 27.45 36.48
C LYS A 6 5.95 27.34 35.51
N HIS A 7 6.31 26.12 35.09
CA HIS A 7 7.36 25.83 34.11
C HIS A 7 6.80 25.45 32.73
N LEU A 8 5.49 25.58 32.51
CA LEU A 8 4.95 25.52 31.15
C LEU A 8 5.48 26.72 30.37
N LEU A 9 6.07 26.45 29.20
CA LEU A 9 6.40 27.47 28.21
C LEU A 9 5.15 28.33 27.97
N ALA A 10 5.35 29.63 27.78
CA ALA A 10 4.23 30.55 27.57
C ALA A 10 3.38 30.09 26.37
N GLU A 11 2.05 30.31 26.37
CA GLU A 11 1.13 29.76 25.35
C GLU A 11 1.56 30.00 23.89
N HIS A 12 2.37 31.03 23.64
CA HIS A 12 2.90 31.37 22.32
C HIS A 12 4.09 30.49 21.86
N GLU A 13 4.77 29.78 22.76
CA GLU A 13 5.83 28.80 22.46
C GLU A 13 5.27 27.38 22.23
N ILE A 14 4.02 27.13 22.59
CA ILE A 14 3.34 25.86 22.28
C ILE A 14 2.88 25.93 20.82
N VAL A 15 3.72 25.43 19.91
CA VAL A 15 3.37 25.34 18.48
C VAL A 15 2.15 24.41 18.32
N ARG A 16 0.96 25.00 18.18
CA ARG A 16 -0.30 24.27 17.95
C ARG A 16 -0.38 23.74 16.52
N LEU A 17 0.44 22.74 16.18
CA LEU A 17 0.44 22.07 14.86
C LEU A 17 -0.63 20.98 14.72
N GLU A 18 -1.62 20.94 15.62
CA GLU A 18 -2.64 19.89 15.63
C GLU A 18 -3.48 19.90 14.35
N THR A 19 -3.83 21.08 13.83
CA THR A 19 -4.61 21.23 12.60
C THR A 19 -3.79 20.85 11.37
N GLU A 20 -2.54 21.32 11.28
CA GLU A 20 -1.63 21.06 10.17
C GLU A 20 -1.26 19.58 10.11
N ARG A 21 -0.96 18.96 11.26
CA ARG A 21 -0.70 17.53 11.37
C ARG A 21 -1.91 16.72 10.94
N LYS A 22 -3.12 17.14 11.32
CA LYS A 22 -4.37 16.51 10.88
C LYS A 22 -4.54 16.63 9.37
N MET A 23 -4.43 17.83 8.81
CA MET A 23 -4.57 18.07 7.36
C MET A 23 -3.56 17.25 6.55
N PHE A 24 -2.30 17.21 6.99
CA PHE A 24 -1.26 16.42 6.35
C PHE A 24 -1.58 14.92 6.38
N THR A 25 -1.95 14.39 7.54
CA THR A 25 -2.31 12.98 7.71
C THR A 25 -3.55 12.60 6.90
N ASP A 26 -4.56 13.45 6.90
CA ASP A 26 -5.80 13.22 6.15
C ASP A 26 -5.54 13.29 4.64
N GLY A 27 -4.63 14.13 4.17
CA GLY A 27 -4.14 14.13 2.79
C GLY A 27 -3.53 12.78 2.37
N ILE A 28 -2.63 12.22 3.19
CA ILE A 28 -2.04 10.90 2.94
C ILE A 28 -3.12 9.81 2.89
N LYS A 29 -4.04 9.80 3.86
CA LYS A 29 -5.16 8.83 3.90
C LYS A 29 -6.01 8.91 2.64
N MET A 30 -6.32 10.13 2.16
CA MET A 30 -7.11 10.33 0.95
C MET A 30 -6.40 9.78 -0.30
N ILE A 31 -5.09 9.97 -0.41
CA ILE A 31 -4.29 9.41 -1.52
C ILE A 31 -4.29 7.88 -1.45
N CYS A 32 -4.03 7.30 -0.27
CA CYS A 32 -4.06 5.84 -0.09
C CYS A 32 -5.45 5.26 -0.40
N TYR A 33 -6.52 5.90 0.07
CA TYR A 33 -7.89 5.46 -0.21
C TYR A 33 -8.22 5.48 -1.70
N ARG A 34 -7.76 6.50 -2.44
CA ARG A 34 -7.93 6.58 -3.89
C ARG A 34 -7.13 5.50 -4.61
N ALA A 35 -5.87 5.26 -4.21
CA ALA A 35 -5.04 4.21 -4.78
C ALA A 35 -5.65 2.81 -4.55
N GLU A 36 -6.09 2.52 -3.32
CA GLU A 36 -6.81 1.28 -2.98
C GLU A 36 -8.08 1.14 -3.81
N THR A 37 -8.87 2.20 -3.95
CA THR A 37 -10.11 2.17 -4.75
C THR A 37 -9.82 1.92 -6.24
N CYS A 38 -8.72 2.46 -6.77
CA CYS A 38 -8.28 2.17 -8.13
C CYS A 38 -7.91 0.68 -8.29
N LEU A 39 -7.11 0.13 -7.38
CA LEU A 39 -6.79 -1.30 -7.37
C LEU A 39 -8.04 -2.18 -7.23
N PHE A 40 -8.97 -1.77 -6.36
CA PHE A 40 -10.24 -2.49 -6.18
C PHE A 40 -11.02 -2.55 -7.49
N ASN A 41 -11.14 -1.44 -8.23
CA ASN A 41 -11.85 -1.41 -9.50
C ASN A 41 -11.23 -2.34 -10.55
N LEU A 42 -9.90 -2.52 -10.53
CA LEU A 42 -9.21 -3.45 -11.43
C LEU A 42 -9.54 -4.91 -11.13
N ILE A 43 -9.68 -5.27 -9.85
CA ILE A 43 -9.94 -6.66 -9.43
C ILE A 43 -11.42 -6.97 -9.19
N ALA A 44 -12.28 -5.95 -9.14
CA ALA A 44 -13.72 -6.12 -8.88
C ALA A 44 -14.39 -7.16 -9.77
N PRO A 45 -14.07 -7.29 -11.09
CA PRO A 45 -14.63 -8.34 -11.94
C PRO A 45 -14.31 -9.78 -11.49
N PHE A 46 -13.29 -9.98 -10.64
CA PHE A 46 -12.89 -11.30 -10.15
C PHE A 46 -13.69 -11.77 -8.93
N PHE A 47 -14.53 -10.91 -8.34
CA PHE A 47 -15.32 -11.21 -7.15
C PHE A 47 -16.82 -11.17 -7.46
N ALA A 48 -17.53 -12.26 -7.17
CA ALA A 48 -18.95 -12.41 -7.52
C ALA A 48 -19.93 -11.68 -6.56
N ARG A 49 -19.50 -11.34 -5.33
CA ARG A 49 -20.32 -10.67 -4.31
C ARG A 49 -19.49 -9.68 -3.47
N ASN A 50 -20.06 -8.47 -3.29
CA ASN A 50 -19.68 -7.35 -2.42
C ASN A 50 -18.37 -6.58 -2.71
N ASN A 51 -18.49 -5.25 -2.62
CA ASN A 51 -17.37 -4.33 -2.40
C ASN A 51 -16.45 -4.76 -1.25
N ASP A 52 -17.01 -5.41 -0.23
CA ASP A 52 -16.29 -5.82 0.97
C ASP A 52 -15.30 -6.97 0.72
N GLU A 53 -15.60 -7.92 -0.18
CA GLU A 53 -14.69 -9.05 -0.44
C GLU A 53 -13.39 -8.60 -1.11
N GLY A 54 -13.49 -7.75 -2.15
CA GLY A 54 -12.31 -7.24 -2.85
C GLY A 54 -11.46 -6.34 -1.95
N ARG A 55 -12.09 -5.51 -1.10
CA ARG A 55 -11.35 -4.70 -0.11
C ARG A 55 -10.71 -5.55 0.98
N ALA A 56 -11.39 -6.58 1.48
CA ALA A 56 -10.80 -7.53 2.43
C ALA A 56 -9.61 -8.28 1.82
N PHE A 57 -9.71 -8.65 0.54
CA PHE A 57 -8.60 -9.23 -0.22
C PHE A 57 -7.42 -8.25 -0.37
N LEU A 58 -7.64 -7.01 -0.80
CA LEU A 58 -6.55 -6.03 -0.91
C LEU A 58 -5.88 -5.78 0.44
N LYS A 59 -6.67 -5.70 1.51
CA LYS A 59 -6.13 -5.56 2.87
C LYS A 59 -5.21 -6.74 3.24
N SER A 60 -5.58 -7.97 2.88
CA SER A 60 -4.71 -9.12 3.15
C SER A 60 -3.46 -9.12 2.27
N VAL A 61 -3.56 -8.72 1.00
CA VAL A 61 -2.40 -8.54 0.11
C VAL A 61 -1.42 -7.50 0.67
N PHE A 62 -1.89 -6.35 1.16
CA PHE A 62 -1.02 -5.31 1.73
C PHE A 62 -0.31 -5.73 3.03
N GLN A 63 -0.84 -6.74 3.73
CA GLN A 63 -0.25 -7.29 4.95
C GLN A 63 0.63 -8.51 4.68
N GLN A 64 0.63 -8.99 3.44
CA GLN A 64 1.33 -10.21 3.07
C GLN A 64 2.82 -9.95 2.87
N PRO A 65 3.70 -10.82 3.40
CA PRO A 65 5.12 -10.77 3.05
C PRO A 65 5.33 -11.08 1.56
N ALA A 66 6.32 -10.40 0.98
CA ALA A 66 6.78 -10.64 -0.38
C ALA A 66 8.30 -10.48 -0.44
N ASP A 67 8.94 -11.29 -1.26
CA ASP A 67 10.37 -11.15 -1.54
C ASP A 67 10.58 -10.03 -2.56
N ILE A 68 11.54 -9.15 -2.29
CA ILE A 68 11.98 -8.11 -3.23
C ILE A 68 13.38 -8.47 -3.70
N ILE A 69 13.50 -8.90 -4.95
CA ILE A 69 14.71 -9.49 -5.52
C ILE A 69 15.17 -8.62 -6.71
N PRO A 70 16.23 -7.81 -6.53
CA PRO A 70 16.75 -6.95 -7.60
C PRO A 70 17.55 -7.77 -8.63
N ASP A 71 17.16 -7.70 -9.89
CA ASP A 71 17.95 -8.12 -11.04
C ASP A 71 18.61 -6.88 -11.68
N LYS A 72 19.91 -6.72 -11.40
CA LYS A 72 20.68 -5.59 -11.89
C LYS A 72 20.99 -5.67 -13.38
N GLU A 73 21.10 -6.88 -13.92
CA GLU A 73 21.44 -7.09 -15.32
C GLU A 73 20.21 -6.84 -16.21
N GLY A 74 19.07 -7.42 -15.82
CA GLY A 74 17.78 -7.21 -16.50
C GLY A 74 17.16 -5.84 -16.23
N ARG A 75 17.66 -5.07 -15.26
CA ARG A 75 17.04 -3.84 -14.73
C ARG A 75 15.60 -4.08 -14.30
N VAL A 76 15.38 -5.18 -13.59
CA VAL A 76 14.07 -5.57 -13.07
C VAL A 76 14.14 -5.66 -11.56
N MET A 77 13.10 -5.18 -10.89
CA MET A 77 12.87 -5.43 -9.48
C MET A 77 11.74 -6.45 -9.37
N ASN A 78 12.09 -7.70 -9.06
CA ASN A 78 11.11 -8.77 -8.93
C ASN A 78 10.46 -8.70 -7.55
N VAL A 79 9.14 -8.58 -7.52
CA VAL A 79 8.33 -8.65 -6.30
C VAL A 79 7.57 -9.96 -6.34
N LYS A 80 7.96 -10.89 -5.46
CA LYS A 80 7.39 -12.25 -5.41
C LYS A 80 6.52 -12.40 -4.17
N PHE A 81 5.21 -12.49 -4.38
CA PHE A 81 4.26 -12.80 -3.34
C PHE A 81 4.22 -14.30 -3.06
N HIS A 82 4.16 -14.66 -1.78
CA HIS A 82 3.95 -16.04 -1.35
C HIS A 82 2.50 -16.49 -1.57
N THR A 83 2.21 -17.76 -1.27
CA THR A 83 0.83 -18.25 -1.26
C THR A 83 0.00 -17.64 -0.13
N MET A 84 -1.25 -17.33 -0.45
CA MET A 84 -2.31 -16.91 0.48
C MET A 84 -3.05 -18.12 1.06
N SER A 85 -3.86 -17.87 2.09
CA SER A 85 -4.57 -18.92 2.85
C SER A 85 -5.61 -19.72 2.06
N THR A 86 -6.05 -19.27 0.88
CA THR A 86 -7.06 -19.99 0.09
C THR A 86 -6.70 -20.03 -1.40
N PRO A 87 -7.06 -21.11 -2.12
CA PRO A 87 -6.86 -21.19 -3.58
C PRO A 87 -7.55 -20.05 -4.35
N ARG A 88 -8.69 -19.58 -3.84
CA ARG A 88 -9.41 -18.43 -4.44
C ARG A 88 -8.58 -17.15 -4.35
N ALA A 89 -7.99 -16.89 -3.17
CA ALA A 89 -7.14 -15.73 -2.97
C ALA A 89 -5.85 -15.81 -3.82
N ASN A 90 -5.25 -17.00 -3.95
CA ASN A 90 -4.10 -17.20 -4.84
C ASN A 90 -4.42 -16.90 -6.30
N ARG A 91 -5.58 -17.34 -6.79
CA ARG A 91 -6.03 -17.00 -8.15
C ARG A 91 -6.21 -15.49 -8.34
N ALA A 92 -6.88 -14.83 -7.38
CA ALA A 92 -7.08 -13.39 -7.44
C ALA A 92 -5.74 -12.61 -7.38
N LEU A 93 -4.78 -13.07 -6.57
CA LEU A 93 -3.44 -12.49 -6.47
C LEU A 93 -2.65 -12.65 -7.76
N LYS A 94 -2.71 -13.83 -8.39
CA LYS A 94 -2.09 -14.05 -9.69
C LYS A 94 -2.67 -13.13 -10.76
N GLN A 95 -3.99 -13.00 -10.82
CA GLN A 95 -4.66 -12.09 -11.74
C GLN A 95 -4.31 -10.62 -11.47
N LEU A 96 -4.19 -10.23 -10.20
CA LEU A 96 -3.73 -8.89 -9.84
C LEU A 96 -2.29 -8.66 -10.34
N CYS A 97 -1.38 -9.62 -10.14
CA CYS A 97 -0.01 -9.52 -10.66
C CYS A 97 0.00 -9.37 -12.19
N ASP A 98 -0.82 -10.16 -12.89
CA ASP A 98 -0.94 -10.08 -14.35
C ASP A 98 -1.42 -8.69 -14.81
N VAL A 99 -2.43 -8.12 -14.15
CA VAL A 99 -2.92 -6.76 -14.43
C VAL A 99 -1.86 -5.70 -14.13
N MET A 100 -1.17 -5.80 -13.01
CA MET A 100 -0.12 -4.85 -12.65
C MET A 100 1.07 -4.91 -13.61
N ASN A 101 1.39 -6.08 -14.14
CA ASN A 101 2.46 -6.26 -15.13
C ASN A 101 2.09 -5.79 -16.54
N GLN A 102 0.83 -5.42 -16.82
CA GLN A 102 0.44 -4.80 -18.10
C GLN A 102 1.01 -3.39 -18.25
N GLU A 103 1.26 -2.72 -17.12
CA GLU A 103 1.84 -1.39 -17.07
C GLU A 103 3.31 -1.46 -16.66
N SER A 104 4.12 -0.50 -17.12
CA SER A 104 5.54 -0.44 -16.75
C SER A 104 5.74 0.52 -15.58
N TYR A 105 5.87 -0.05 -14.37
CA TYR A 105 6.18 0.72 -13.17
C TYR A 105 7.67 0.72 -12.90
N VAL A 106 8.27 1.89 -12.67
CA VAL A 106 9.68 2.00 -12.27
C VAL A 106 9.76 2.15 -10.75
N TYR A 107 10.62 1.36 -10.10
CA TYR A 107 10.82 1.45 -8.66
C TYR A 107 11.47 2.81 -8.30
N PRO A 108 10.89 3.59 -7.36
CA PRO A 108 11.36 4.93 -7.04
C PRO A 108 12.86 4.99 -6.72
N GLY A 109 13.54 6.02 -7.23
CA GLY A 109 14.98 6.22 -7.02
C GLY A 109 15.88 5.26 -7.81
N THR A 110 15.33 4.43 -8.70
CA THR A 110 16.09 3.50 -9.54
C THR A 110 15.66 3.60 -11.01
N ARG A 111 16.31 2.82 -11.88
CA ARG A 111 15.88 2.58 -13.27
C ARG A 111 15.39 1.13 -13.46
N MET A 112 14.93 0.50 -12.39
CA MET A 112 14.47 -0.89 -12.41
C MET A 112 12.96 -0.92 -12.59
N THR A 113 12.49 -1.71 -13.55
CA THR A 113 11.06 -1.96 -13.77
C THR A 113 10.56 -3.00 -12.78
N LEU A 114 9.43 -2.74 -12.14
CA LEU A 114 8.79 -3.69 -11.23
C LEU A 114 8.11 -4.80 -12.02
N VAL A 115 8.33 -6.04 -11.60
CA VAL A 115 7.64 -7.22 -12.10
C VAL A 115 7.08 -7.99 -10.92
N PHE A 116 5.77 -8.21 -10.92
CA PHE A 116 5.04 -8.87 -9.84
C PHE A 116 4.79 -10.34 -10.18
N THR A 117 5.01 -11.23 -9.21
CA THR A 117 4.74 -12.67 -9.37
C THR A 117 4.08 -13.22 -8.11
N ALA A 118 3.28 -14.28 -8.27
CA ALA A 118 2.64 -14.99 -7.17
C ALA A 118 2.89 -16.51 -7.32
N GLU A 119 3.15 -17.19 -6.20
CA GLU A 119 3.31 -18.65 -6.12
C GLU A 119 2.01 -19.45 -6.32
#